data_AF-A0A7S1EY92-F1
#
_entry.id   AF-A0A7S1EY92-F1
#
_cell.length_a   1.000
_cell.length_b   1.000
_cell.length_c   1.000
_cell.angle_alpha   90.00
_cell.angle_beta   90.00
_cell.angle_gamma   90.00
#
_symmetry.space_group_name_H-M   'P 1'
#
loop_
_entity.id
_entity.type
_entity.pdbx_description
1 polymer ?
#
loop_
_entity_poly.entity_id
_entity_poly.type
_entity_poly.pdbx_seq_one_letter_code
_entity_poly.pdbx_strand_id
1 'polypeptide(L)'
;RVVIEGLAGIFSAIVAEPADGRRRVIRLKNDEFREKLGRRPGVWLFFRGAGFDVRPRGELPPELSRVLDLEGGQQSERFLVLSEPNMMGNYEEWVEWHRKLRFIAAFLAALERLAFQRTASLGQHGLDALTSSVFSSEEVLSQWDRPTAQ
;
A
#
# COMPACT_ATOMS: atom_id res chain seq x y z
N ARG A 1 -9.34 -10.29 1.76
CA ARG A 1 -8.61 -10.29 3.05
C ARG A 1 -7.12 -10.06 2.84
N VAL A 2 -6.34 -11.05 2.37
CA VAL A 2 -4.87 -10.95 2.14
C VAL A 2 -4.40 -9.65 1.46
N VAL A 3 -5.16 -9.17 0.47
CA VAL A 3 -4.84 -7.92 -0.23
C VAL A 3 -4.91 -6.70 0.68
N ILE A 4 -5.98 -6.61 1.47
CA ILE A 4 -6.22 -5.47 2.36
C ILE A 4 -5.18 -5.48 3.48
N GLU A 5 -4.90 -6.65 4.06
CA GLU A 5 -3.84 -6.83 5.06
C GLU A 5 -2.47 -6.41 4.50
N GLY A 6 -2.13 -6.86 3.28
CA GLY A 6 -0.87 -6.49 2.63
C GLY A 6 -0.76 -4.99 2.34
N LEU A 7 -1.83 -4.37 1.85
CA LEU A 7 -1.86 -2.92 1.64
C LEU A 7 -1.79 -2.16 2.98
N ALA A 8 -2.55 -2.57 3.98
CA ALA A 8 -2.56 -1.94 5.31
C ALA A 8 -1.17 -1.97 5.95
N GLY A 9 -0.46 -3.10 5.86
CA GLY A 9 0.92 -3.24 6.33
C GLY A 9 1.88 -2.29 5.63
N ILE A 10 1.82 -2.19 4.30
CA ILE A 10 2.68 -1.29 3.52
C ILE A 10 2.44 0.18 3.90
N PHE A 11 1.18 0.63 3.90
CA PHE A 11 0.88 2.03 4.18
C PHE A 11 1.12 2.42 5.64
N SER A 12 0.84 1.52 6.59
CA SER A 12 1.16 1.74 8.00
C SER A 12 2.67 1.87 8.23
N ALA A 13 3.47 1.03 7.57
CA ALA A 13 4.93 1.11 7.62
C ALA A 13 5.45 2.45 7.09
N ILE A 14 4.92 2.94 5.96
CA ILE A 14 5.32 4.23 5.38
C ILE A 14 4.93 5.38 6.31
N VAL A 15 3.72 5.37 6.87
CA VAL A 15 3.25 6.41 7.80
C VAL A 15 4.07 6.46 9.08
N ALA A 16 4.50 5.31 9.60
CA ALA A 16 5.31 5.24 10.81
C ALA A 16 6.71 5.88 10.62
N GLU A 17 7.31 5.71 9.43
CA GLU A 17 8.64 6.21 9.10
C GLU A 17 8.66 6.79 7.67
N PRO A 18 8.05 7.97 7.42
CA PRO A 18 7.86 8.49 6.06
C PRO A 18 9.17 8.84 5.35
N ALA A 19 10.20 9.24 6.11
CA ALA A 19 11.52 9.53 5.59
C ALA A 19 12.30 8.25 5.16
N ASP A 20 11.92 7.05 5.65
CA ASP A 20 12.59 5.81 5.23
C ASP A 20 12.17 5.42 3.81
N GLY A 21 13.03 5.76 2.84
CA GLY A 21 12.82 5.43 1.44
C GLY A 21 12.63 3.93 1.17
N ARG A 22 13.18 3.03 1.99
CA ARG A 22 13.03 1.57 1.79
C ARG A 22 11.57 1.14 1.87
N ARG A 23 10.80 1.78 2.75
CA ARG A 23 9.37 1.48 2.96
C ARG A 23 8.51 1.97 1.79
N ARG A 24 9.03 2.93 1.02
CA ARG A 24 8.38 3.57 -0.13
C ARG A 24 8.76 2.96 -1.47
N VAL A 25 9.60 1.91 -1.47
CA VAL A 25 10.04 1.21 -2.68
C VAL A 25 9.64 -0.26 -2.60
N ILE A 26 8.93 -0.73 -3.62
CA ILE A 26 8.51 -2.13 -3.74
C ILE A 26 9.12 -2.72 -5.00
N ARG A 27 9.92 -3.77 -4.82
CA ARG A 27 10.54 -4.52 -5.91
C ARG A 27 9.50 -5.38 -6.63
N LEU A 28 9.25 -5.14 -7.92
CA LEU A 28 8.19 -5.85 -8.64
C LEU A 28 8.49 -7.32 -8.93
N LYS A 29 9.77 -7.71 -8.89
CA LYS A 29 10.20 -9.11 -8.99
C LYS A 29 10.09 -9.88 -7.66
N ASN A 30 9.77 -9.23 -6.55
CA ASN A 30 9.59 -9.93 -5.27
C ASN A 30 8.38 -10.87 -5.37
N ASP A 31 8.62 -12.18 -5.23
CA ASP A 31 7.60 -13.20 -5.47
C ASP A 31 6.47 -13.13 -4.44
N GLU A 32 6.78 -12.83 -3.19
CA GLU A 32 5.77 -12.62 -2.15
C GLU A 32 4.82 -11.47 -2.51
N PHE A 33 5.34 -10.33 -2.97
CA PHE A 33 4.54 -9.22 -3.47
C PHE A 33 3.70 -9.65 -4.67
N ARG A 34 4.29 -10.35 -5.65
CA ARG A 34 3.56 -10.78 -6.86
C ARG A 34 2.40 -11.70 -6.52
N GLU A 35 2.62 -12.67 -5.64
CA GLU A 35 1.62 -13.65 -5.23
C GLU A 35 0.52 -13.04 -4.38
N LYS A 36 0.88 -12.23 -3.37
CA LYS A 36 -0.08 -11.65 -2.42
C LYS A 36 -0.80 -10.42 -2.97
N LEU A 37 -0.18 -9.67 -3.87
CA LEU A 37 -0.67 -8.36 -4.32
C LEU A 37 -0.61 -8.19 -5.83
N GLY A 38 0.58 -8.30 -6.44
CA GLY A 38 0.86 -7.88 -7.82
C GLY A 38 0.08 -8.58 -8.93
N ARG A 39 -0.52 -9.75 -8.68
CA ARG A 39 -1.41 -10.44 -9.66
C ARG A 39 -2.81 -9.83 -9.77
N ARG A 40 -3.17 -8.86 -8.92
CA ARG A 40 -4.54 -8.33 -8.83
C ARG A 40 -4.62 -6.95 -9.47
N PRO A 41 -5.39 -6.76 -10.55
CA PRO A 41 -5.45 -5.48 -11.29
C PRO A 41 -5.79 -4.27 -10.41
N GLY A 42 -6.75 -4.42 -9.49
CA GLY A 42 -7.17 -3.34 -8.58
C GLY A 42 -6.04 -2.83 -7.66
N VAL A 43 -5.06 -3.67 -7.34
CA VAL A 43 -3.91 -3.26 -6.51
C VAL A 43 -3.02 -2.25 -7.24
N TRP A 44 -2.83 -2.42 -8.55
CA TRP A 44 -2.06 -1.48 -9.36
C TRP A 44 -2.74 -0.11 -9.44
N LEU A 45 -4.05 -0.10 -9.66
CA LEU A 45 -4.85 1.13 -9.67
C LEU A 45 -4.79 1.82 -8.30
N PHE A 46 -4.84 1.05 -7.22
CA PHE A 46 -4.72 1.57 -5.87
C PHE A 46 -3.36 2.23 -5.62
N PHE A 47 -2.25 1.57 -5.96
CA PHE A 47 -0.91 2.15 -5.82
C PHE A 47 -0.75 3.42 -6.66
N ARG A 48 -1.23 3.43 -7.90
CA ARG A 48 -1.23 4.63 -8.75
C ARG A 48 -2.04 5.77 -8.13
N GLY A 49 -3.25 5.49 -7.64
CA GLY A 49 -4.09 6.48 -6.96
C GLY A 49 -3.46 7.02 -5.67
N ALA A 50 -2.69 6.20 -4.97
CA ALA A 50 -1.92 6.61 -3.81
C ALA A 50 -0.72 7.51 -4.16
N GLY A 51 -0.24 7.48 -5.41
CA GLY A 51 0.89 8.29 -5.89
C GLY A 51 2.17 7.50 -6.11
N PHE A 52 2.11 6.17 -6.17
CA PHE A 52 3.26 5.36 -6.57
C PHE A 52 3.44 5.37 -8.08
N ASP A 53 4.69 5.40 -8.52
CA ASP A 53 5.06 5.27 -9.92
C ASP A 53 5.95 4.06 -10.16
N VAL A 54 5.85 3.51 -11.38
CA VAL A 54 6.75 2.44 -11.81
C VAL A 54 8.02 3.08 -12.36
N ARG A 55 9.17 2.77 -11.76
CA ARG A 55 10.48 3.24 -12.21
C ARG A 55 11.43 2.06 -12.47
N PRO A 56 12.28 2.14 -13.50
CA PRO A 56 13.40 1.21 -13.65
C PRO A 56 14.45 1.46 -12.56
N ARG A 57 15.32 0.47 -12.33
CA ARG A 57 16.43 0.56 -11.38
C ARG A 57 17.28 1.82 -11.57
N GLY A 58 17.60 2.14 -12.82
CA GLY A 58 18.45 3.29 -13.17
C GLY A 58 17.88 4.65 -12.79
N GLU A 59 16.59 4.73 -12.45
CA GLU A 59 15.92 5.97 -12.01
C GLU A 59 15.70 6.01 -10.49
N LEU A 60 16.18 5.01 -9.74
CA LEU A 60 16.16 5.04 -8.28
C LEU A 60 17.26 5.96 -7.76
N PRO A 61 17.01 6.70 -6.66
CA PRO A 61 18.06 7.44 -5.97
C PRO A 61 19.26 6.52 -5.64
N PRO A 62 20.51 6.99 -5.84
CA PRO A 62 21.70 6.17 -5.61
C PRO A 62 21.77 5.57 -4.21
N GLU A 63 21.32 6.32 -3.21
CA GLU A 63 21.29 5.91 -1.80
C GLU A 63 20.36 4.71 -1.61
N LEU A 64 19.19 4.74 -2.26
CA LEU A 64 18.22 3.65 -2.24
C LEU A 64 18.75 2.40 -2.93
N SER A 65 19.48 2.56 -4.04
CA SER A 65 20.08 1.44 -4.76
C SER A 65 21.10 0.67 -3.91
N ARG A 66 21.89 1.38 -3.09
CA ARG A 66 22.85 0.77 -2.15
C ARG A 66 22.16 0.09 -0.99
N VAL A 67 21.20 0.78 -0.37
CA VAL A 67 20.49 0.28 0.82
C VAL A 67 19.63 -0.96 0.52
N LEU A 68 19.11 -1.07 -0.71
CA LEU A 68 18.33 -2.22 -1.18
C LEU A 68 19.18 -3.36 -1.76
N ASP A 69 20.52 -3.27 -1.64
CA ASP A 69 21.50 -4.22 -2.18
C ASP A 69 21.24 -4.58 -3.65
N LEU A 70 20.96 -3.55 -4.45
CA LEU A 70 20.60 -3.75 -5.85
C LEU A 70 21.81 -3.89 -6.76
N GLU A 71 23.06 -3.78 -6.26
CA GLU A 71 24.27 -3.55 -7.06
C GLU A 71 24.44 -4.53 -8.24
N GLY A 72 24.08 -5.80 -8.09
CA GLY A 72 24.13 -6.84 -9.14
C GLY A 72 22.87 -7.03 -10.02
N GLY A 73 21.81 -6.24 -9.84
CA GLY A 73 20.54 -6.40 -10.57
C GLY A 73 20.54 -5.92 -12.01
N GLN A 74 19.55 -6.33 -12.82
CA GLN A 74 19.38 -5.80 -14.18
C GLN A 74 18.87 -4.34 -14.14
N GLN A 75 19.41 -3.46 -14.99
CA GLN A 75 18.94 -2.07 -15.11
C GLN A 75 17.47 -1.96 -15.54
N SER A 76 16.97 -2.96 -16.26
CA SER A 76 15.57 -3.06 -16.69
C SER A 76 14.62 -3.51 -15.58
N GLU A 77 15.14 -3.87 -14.40
CA GLU A 77 14.29 -4.22 -13.26
C GLU A 77 13.43 -3.03 -12.83
N ARG A 78 12.16 -3.30 -12.53
CA ARG A 78 11.16 -2.27 -12.22
C ARG A 78 10.74 -2.32 -10.76
N PHE A 79 10.43 -1.14 -10.24
CA PHE A 79 10.05 -0.89 -8.85
C PHE A 79 8.81 -0.01 -8.83
N LEU A 80 7.92 -0.20 -7.85
CA LEU A 80 6.95 0.82 -7.46
C LEU A 80 7.63 1.75 -6.46
N VAL A 81 7.56 3.05 -6.70
CA VAL A 81 8.24 4.07 -5.93
C VAL A 81 7.25 5.16 -5.54
N LEU A 82 7.14 5.43 -4.24
CA LEU A 82 6.44 6.60 -3.73
C LEU A 82 7.44 7.71 -3.43
N SER A 83 7.42 8.75 -4.26
CA SER A 83 8.28 9.92 -4.07
C SER A 83 7.80 10.74 -2.88
N GLU A 84 8.74 11.17 -2.05
CA GLU A 84 8.48 12.09 -0.96
C GLU A 84 8.72 13.52 -1.48
N PRO A 85 7.77 14.44 -1.26
CA PRO A 85 7.99 15.86 -1.57
C PRO A 85 9.18 16.43 -0.80
N ASN A 86 9.85 17.44 -1.36
CA ASN A 86 10.97 18.08 -0.68
C ASN A 86 10.48 18.79 0.59
N MET A 87 10.72 18.19 1.76
CA MET A 87 10.31 18.74 3.04
C MET A 87 10.90 20.14 3.32
N MET A 88 12.15 20.38 2.88
CA MET A 88 12.86 21.65 3.14
C MET A 88 12.41 22.77 2.19
N GLY A 89 12.03 22.42 0.96
CA GLY A 89 11.62 23.37 -0.07
C GLY A 89 10.11 23.56 -0.18
N ASN A 90 9.31 22.58 0.22
CA ASN A 90 7.87 22.57 0.07
C ASN A 90 7.16 21.81 1.21
N TYR A 91 7.27 22.35 2.43
CA TYR A 91 6.74 21.72 3.63
C TYR A 91 5.22 21.48 3.58
N GLU A 92 4.45 22.42 3.03
CA GLU A 92 2.98 22.28 2.92
C GLU A 92 2.59 21.09 2.04
N GLU A 93 3.27 20.92 0.89
CA GLU A 93 3.08 19.76 0.02
C GLU A 93 3.41 18.46 0.74
N TRP A 94 4.50 18.44 1.53
CA TRP A 94 4.86 17.29 2.35
C TRP A 94 3.78 16.97 3.39
N VAL A 95 3.21 17.98 4.06
CA VAL A 95 2.15 17.80 5.06
C VAL A 95 0.89 17.20 4.42
N GLU A 96 0.47 17.68 3.26
CA GLU A 96 -0.69 17.14 2.55
C GLU A 96 -0.44 15.72 2.04
N TRP A 97 0.75 15.47 1.49
CA TRP A 97 1.17 14.13 1.11
C TRP A 97 1.12 13.15 2.29
N HIS A 98 1.69 13.53 3.43
CA HIS A 98 1.69 12.69 4.62
C HIS A 98 0.27 12.53 5.21
N ARG A 99 -0.58 13.57 5.18
CA ARG A 99 -2.00 13.49 5.57
C ARG A 99 -2.76 12.49 4.69
N LYS A 100 -2.56 12.53 3.36
CA LYS A 100 -3.15 11.56 2.42
C LYS A 100 -2.74 10.13 2.77
N LEU A 101 -1.46 9.88 3.06
CA LEU A 101 -0.99 8.54 3.42
C LEU A 101 -1.58 8.06 4.75
N ARG A 102 -1.66 8.93 5.76
CA ARG A 102 -2.33 8.63 7.03
C ARG A 102 -3.79 8.24 6.84
N PHE A 103 -4.50 9.01 6.02
CA PHE A 103 -5.88 8.72 5.67
C PHE A 103 -6.01 7.33 5.01
N ILE A 104 -5.18 7.04 4.00
CA ILE A 104 -5.18 5.74 3.31
C ILE A 104 -4.88 4.59 4.29
N ALA A 105 -3.88 4.75 5.16
CA ALA A 105 -3.53 3.74 6.16
C ALA A 105 -4.69 3.47 7.13
N ALA A 106 -5.33 4.52 7.64
CA ALA A 106 -6.47 4.41 8.54
C ALA A 106 -7.68 3.74 7.86
N PHE A 107 -7.95 4.10 6.61
CA PHE A 107 -8.99 3.46 5.80
C PHE A 107 -8.73 1.96 5.61
N LEU A 108 -7.51 1.58 5.25
CA LEU A 108 -7.12 0.18 5.06
C LEU A 108 -7.21 -0.63 6.36
N ALA A 109 -6.78 -0.05 7.49
CA ALA A 109 -6.91 -0.68 8.81
C ALA A 109 -8.38 -0.87 9.22
N ALA A 110 -9.25 0.10 8.91
CA ALA A 110 -10.68 -0.03 9.15
C ALA A 110 -11.30 -1.17 8.31
N LEU A 111 -10.94 -1.26 7.02
CA LEU A 111 -11.36 -2.37 6.16
C LEU A 111 -10.81 -3.71 6.63
N GLU A 112 -9.56 -3.79 7.05
CA GLU A 112 -8.96 -5.01 7.59
C GLU A 112 -9.74 -5.51 8.81
N ARG A 113 -10.05 -4.62 9.76
CA ARG A 113 -10.83 -4.94 10.96
C ARG A 113 -12.23 -5.46 10.60
N LEU A 114 -12.90 -4.82 9.64
CA LEU A 114 -14.22 -5.27 9.19
C LEU A 114 -14.16 -6.62 8.47
N ALA A 115 -13.12 -6.87 7.66
CA ALA A 115 -12.90 -8.15 6.99
C ALA A 115 -12.70 -9.26 8.02
N PHE A 116 -11.93 -8.98 9.07
CA PHE A 116 -11.68 -9.91 10.15
C PHE A 116 -12.97 -10.26 10.89
N GLN A 117 -13.76 -9.25 11.30
CA GLN A 117 -15.03 -9.47 12.00
C GLN A 117 -16.01 -10.35 11.21
N ARG A 118 -16.10 -10.14 9.89
CA ARG A 118 -16.99 -10.92 9.01
C ARG A 118 -16.50 -12.34 8.75
N THR A 119 -15.21 -12.51 8.53
CA THR A 119 -14.65 -13.86 8.32
C THR A 119 -14.73 -14.69 9.61
N ALA A 120 -14.59 -14.07 10.78
CA ALA A 120 -14.80 -14.71 12.06
C ALA A 120 -16.27 -15.15 12.27
N SER A 121 -17.25 -14.31 11.90
CA SER A 121 -18.68 -14.67 12.03
C SER A 121 -19.11 -15.74 11.02
N LEU A 122 -18.56 -15.74 9.80
CA LEU A 122 -18.83 -16.78 8.79
C LEU A 122 -18.26 -18.14 9.19
N GLY A 123 -17.08 -18.17 9.81
CA GLY A 123 -16.49 -19.40 10.34
C GLY A 123 -17.32 -20.07 11.44
N GLN A 124 -18.17 -19.32 12.15
CA GLN A 124 -19.12 -19.87 13.13
C GLN A 124 -20.39 -20.46 12.50
N HIS A 125 -20.69 -20.14 11.23
CA HIS A 125 -21.95 -20.52 10.58
C HIS A 125 -21.82 -21.58 9.47
N GLY A 126 -20.64 -22.17 9.27
CA GLY A 126 -20.46 -23.37 8.43
C GLY A 126 -20.86 -23.21 6.95
N LEU A 127 -20.87 -21.98 6.43
CA LEU A 127 -21.18 -21.69 5.03
C LEU A 127 -19.88 -21.38 4.26
N ASP A 128 -19.84 -21.83 2.99
CA ASP A 128 -18.73 -21.66 2.05
C ASP A 128 -18.28 -20.19 1.94
N ALA A 129 -17.34 -19.80 2.81
CA ALA A 129 -16.77 -18.46 2.90
C ALA A 129 -15.86 -18.10 1.70
N LEU A 130 -15.73 -19.01 0.72
CA LEU A 130 -14.77 -18.90 -0.37
C LEU A 130 -15.28 -18.11 -1.57
N THR A 131 -16.58 -17.81 -1.67
CA THR A 131 -17.19 -17.19 -2.87
C THR A 131 -17.92 -15.88 -2.64
N SER A 132 -18.27 -15.51 -1.40
CA SER A 132 -18.90 -14.20 -1.12
C SER A 132 -17.85 -13.09 -1.07
N SER A 133 -18.07 -11.99 -1.80
CA SER A 133 -17.24 -10.80 -1.63
C SER A 133 -17.32 -10.36 -0.16
N VAL A 134 -16.15 -10.10 0.45
CA VAL A 134 -16.08 -9.72 1.87
C VAL A 134 -16.78 -8.36 2.12
N PHE A 135 -16.88 -7.55 1.08
CA PHE A 135 -17.49 -6.22 1.08
C PHE A 135 -18.35 -6.01 -0.15
N SER A 136 -19.39 -5.20 -0.01
CA SER A 136 -20.04 -4.52 -1.13
C SER A 136 -19.30 -3.21 -1.46
N SER A 137 -19.49 -2.69 -2.67
CA SER A 137 -18.90 -1.39 -3.06
C SER A 137 -19.37 -0.24 -2.17
N GLU A 138 -20.64 -0.26 -1.76
CA GLU A 138 -21.23 0.76 -0.88
C GLU A 138 -20.56 0.79 0.49
N GLU A 139 -20.20 -0.37 1.04
CA GLU A 139 -19.51 -0.46 2.33
C GLU A 139 -18.09 0.08 2.27
N VAL A 140 -17.39 -0.19 1.16
CA VAL A 140 -16.05 0.35 0.91
C VAL A 140 -16.12 1.87 0.81
N LEU A 141 -17.08 2.41 0.05
CA LEU A 141 -17.29 3.86 -0.07
C LEU A 141 -17.68 4.48 1.28
N SER A 142 -18.57 3.84 2.03
CA SER A 142 -18.95 4.29 3.37
C SER A 142 -17.75 4.35 4.33
N GLN A 143 -16.78 3.42 4.23
CA GLN A 143 -15.55 3.52 5.02
C GLN A 143 -14.63 4.64 4.52
N TRP A 144 -14.60 4.91 3.22
CA TRP A 144 -13.79 5.98 2.65
C TRP A 144 -14.32 7.36 3.10
N ASP A 145 -15.63 7.54 3.12
CA ASP A 145 -16.24 8.83 3.47
C ASP A 145 -16.25 9.10 4.99
N ARG A 146 -15.81 8.14 5.81
CA ARG A 146 -15.71 8.34 7.26
C ARG A 146 -14.57 9.31 7.58
N PRO A 147 -14.81 10.31 8.45
CA PRO A 147 -13.72 11.12 8.97
C PRO A 147 -12.73 10.21 9.69
N THR A 148 -11.51 10.11 9.17
CA THR A 148 -10.40 9.54 9.94
C THR A 148 -10.13 10.50 11.09
N ALA A 149 -10.31 10.05 12.34
CA ALA A 149 -10.02 10.85 13.52
C ALA A 149 -8.61 11.44 13.40
N GLN A 150 -8.52 12.77 13.52
CA GLN A 150 -7.29 13.55 13.34
C GLN A 150 -6.27 13.24 14.44
#